data_AF-A2TK63-F1
#
_entry.id   AF-A2TK63-F1
#
_cell.length_a   1.000
_cell.length_b   1.000
_cell.length_c   1.000
_cell.angle_alpha   90.00
_cell.angle_beta   90.00
_cell.angle_gamma   90.00
#
_symmetry.space_group_name_H-M   'P 1'
#
loop_
_entity.id
_entity.type
_entity.pdbx_description
1 polymer ?
#
loop_
_entity_poly.entity_id
_entity_poly.type
_entity_poly.pdbx_seq_one_letter_code
_entity_poly.pdbx_strand_id
1 'polypeptide(L)'
;MTDEFFYGVTLSSSHQSETWDPEAKAEYPRSNKLVIRQALLGPDAKPDELNVIQVEAMSLQEAVKLPVAVLKVGESRHVRLDIEFPDAPVTFTLVQGSGPVHLIGHHLLGALLEEFEDMEEMEEEMLDEEEGDDSQFKEDENKRKGAGKRKPNEDEDNEER
;
A
#
# COMPACT_ATOMS: atom_id res chain seq x y z
N MET A 1 -7.99 6.32 -5.78
CA MET A 1 -7.57 7.48 -4.96
C MET A 1 -7.19 6.90 -3.61
N THR A 2 -5.97 7.13 -3.14
CA THR A 2 -5.56 6.66 -1.80
C THR A 2 -6.02 7.69 -0.80
N ASP A 3 -6.90 7.31 0.12
CA ASP A 3 -7.29 8.20 1.22
C ASP A 3 -6.17 8.17 2.26
N GLU A 4 -5.72 9.35 2.67
CA GLU A 4 -4.62 9.50 3.62
C GLU A 4 -5.11 10.18 4.89
N PHE A 5 -4.92 9.51 6.03
CA PHE A 5 -5.32 10.00 7.34
C PHE A 5 -4.10 10.21 8.21
N PHE A 6 -4.15 11.24 9.05
CA PHE A 6 -3.14 11.43 10.08
C PHE A 6 -3.17 10.27 11.07
N TYR A 7 -2.00 9.70 11.35
CA TYR A 7 -1.82 8.70 12.39
C TYR A 7 -0.94 9.27 13.51
N GLY A 8 -1.33 9.01 14.75
CA GLY A 8 -0.52 9.36 15.89
C GLY A 8 -0.83 8.50 17.10
N VAL A 9 0.21 8.11 17.83
CA VAL A 9 0.08 7.44 19.12
C VAL A 9 1.07 8.01 20.12
N THR A 10 0.68 8.02 21.39
CA THR A 10 1.53 8.41 22.51
C THR A 10 1.79 7.21 23.39
N LEU A 11 3.07 6.84 23.53
CA LEU A 11 3.52 5.79 24.44
C LEU A 11 4.07 6.40 25.72
N SER A 12 3.70 5.83 26.87
CA SER A 12 4.10 6.28 28.19
C SER A 12 4.11 5.12 29.19
N SER A 13 4.48 5.37 30.44
CA SER A 13 4.41 4.33 31.48
C SER A 13 3.00 3.78 31.73
N SER A 14 1.95 4.55 31.43
CA SER A 14 0.55 4.09 31.56
C SER A 14 -0.01 3.45 30.30
N HIS A 15 0.62 3.71 29.14
CA HIS A 15 0.26 3.15 27.84
C HIS A 15 1.53 2.77 27.09
N GLN A 16 2.12 1.63 27.45
CA GLN A 16 3.46 1.27 26.98
C GLN A 16 3.47 0.69 25.57
N SER A 17 2.33 0.22 25.05
CA SER A 17 2.27 -0.46 23.77
C SER A 17 1.01 -0.13 23.01
N GLU A 18 1.13 0.04 21.69
CA GLU A 18 0.01 0.19 20.77
C GLU A 18 0.21 -0.74 19.58
N THR A 19 -0.86 -1.40 19.15
CA THR A 19 -0.86 -2.23 17.93
C THR A 19 -1.73 -1.59 16.87
N TRP A 20 -1.12 -1.31 15.72
CA TRP A 20 -1.86 -1.00 14.50
C TRP A 20 -2.23 -2.30 13.80
N ASP A 21 -3.53 -2.59 13.79
CA ASP A 21 -4.13 -3.75 13.13
C ASP A 21 -5.54 -3.38 12.62
N PRO A 22 -5.60 -2.69 11.45
CA PRO A 22 -6.88 -2.26 10.89
C PRO A 22 -7.72 -3.44 10.38
N GLU A 23 -7.10 -4.56 10.02
CA GLU A 23 -7.77 -5.76 9.48
C GLU A 23 -8.57 -6.49 10.56
N ALA A 24 -8.06 -6.55 11.80
CA ALA A 24 -8.78 -7.16 12.92
C ALA A 24 -10.15 -6.52 13.23
N LYS A 25 -10.46 -5.34 12.70
CA LYS A 25 -11.70 -4.59 12.95
C LYS A 25 -12.47 -4.21 11.68
N ALA A 26 -12.03 -4.66 10.50
CA ALA A 26 -12.62 -4.25 9.24
C ALA A 26 -13.85 -5.09 8.88
N GLU A 27 -14.97 -4.42 8.61
CA GLU A 27 -16.17 -5.06 8.03
C GLU A 27 -15.99 -5.29 6.52
N TYR A 28 -15.19 -4.43 5.85
CA TYR A 28 -14.85 -4.53 4.42
C TYR A 28 -13.33 -4.46 4.26
N PRO A 29 -12.66 -5.54 3.83
CA PRO A 29 -11.21 -5.56 3.68
C PRO A 29 -10.73 -4.53 2.66
N ARG A 30 -9.75 -3.72 3.05
CA ARG A 30 -9.06 -2.75 2.18
C ARG A 30 -7.57 -2.93 2.32
N SER A 31 -6.81 -2.60 1.28
CA SER A 31 -5.37 -2.49 1.42
C SER A 31 -5.03 -1.34 2.38
N ASN A 32 -4.23 -1.60 3.39
CA ASN A 32 -3.80 -0.60 4.38
C ASN A 32 -2.29 -0.41 4.29
N LYS A 33 -1.81 0.78 4.65
CA LYS A 33 -0.38 1.02 4.89
C LYS A 33 -0.21 2.03 6.00
N LEU A 34 0.71 1.75 6.93
CA LEU A 34 1.12 2.69 7.95
C LEU A 34 2.48 3.30 7.60
N VAL A 35 2.59 4.62 7.69
CA VAL A 35 3.86 5.33 7.49
C VAL A 35 4.18 6.11 8.76
N ILE A 36 5.24 5.74 9.47
CA ILE A 36 5.72 6.47 10.63
C ILE A 36 6.81 7.45 10.20
N ARG A 37 6.52 8.74 10.32
CA ARG A 37 7.39 9.84 9.91
C ARG A 37 8.40 10.21 10.98
N GLN A 38 7.95 10.31 12.22
CA GLN A 38 8.75 10.88 13.30
C GLN A 38 8.39 10.29 14.66
N ALA A 39 9.40 10.17 15.52
CA ALA A 39 9.22 10.02 16.97
C ALA A 39 9.64 11.31 17.68
N LEU A 40 8.82 11.79 18.61
CA LEU A 40 9.04 13.01 19.38
C LEU A 40 8.90 12.71 20.88
N LEU A 41 9.94 13.03 21.65
CA LEU A 41 9.90 12.98 23.11
C LEU A 41 9.15 14.20 23.64
N GLY A 42 8.08 13.97 24.39
CA GLY A 42 7.23 15.01 24.91
C GLY A 42 7.94 15.93 25.92
N PRO A 43 7.35 17.12 26.18
CA PRO A 43 7.96 18.11 27.05
C PRO A 43 8.08 17.64 28.51
N ASP A 44 7.14 16.82 28.97
CA ASP A 44 7.06 16.32 30.35
C ASP A 44 7.94 15.11 30.63
N ALA A 45 8.72 14.66 29.63
CA ALA A 45 9.66 13.56 29.80
C ALA A 45 10.73 13.91 30.83
N LYS A 46 11.11 12.92 31.65
CA LYS A 46 12.07 13.12 32.73
C LYS A 46 13.46 13.47 32.17
N PRO A 47 14.18 14.43 32.79
CA PRO A 47 15.59 14.65 32.51
C PRO A 47 16.40 13.36 32.75
N ASP A 48 17.48 13.21 32.00
CA ASP A 48 18.43 12.11 32.12
C ASP A 48 17.87 10.67 31.93
N GLU A 49 16.62 10.53 31.52
CA GLU A 49 15.98 9.23 31.24
C GLU A 49 16.04 8.88 29.75
N LEU A 50 16.61 7.70 29.44
CA LEU A 50 16.60 7.15 28.09
C LEU A 50 15.23 6.54 27.78
N ASN A 51 14.66 6.93 26.63
CA ASN A 51 13.40 6.41 26.13
C ASN A 51 13.66 5.63 24.84
N VAL A 52 13.30 4.35 24.81
CA VAL A 52 13.55 3.46 23.68
C VAL A 52 12.24 2.94 23.14
N ILE A 53 11.98 3.20 21.85
CA ILE A 53 10.84 2.66 21.12
C ILE A 53 11.30 1.47 20.30
N GLN A 54 10.64 0.34 20.52
CA GLN A 54 10.79 -0.87 19.72
C GLN A 54 9.57 -1.05 18.82
N VAL A 55 9.80 -1.57 17.62
CA VAL A 55 8.76 -2.04 16.70
C VAL A 55 8.82 -3.55 16.62
N GLU A 56 7.65 -4.18 16.64
CA GLU A 56 7.42 -5.56 16.23
C GLU A 56 6.58 -5.55 14.94
N ALA A 57 7.09 -6.19 13.89
CA ALA A 57 6.40 -6.31 12.59
C ALA A 57 6.78 -7.63 11.91
N MET A 58 5.93 -8.13 11.02
CA MET A 58 6.18 -9.35 10.24
C MET A 58 7.24 -9.09 9.17
N SER A 59 8.28 -9.92 9.12
CA SER A 59 9.21 -9.98 8.00
C SER A 59 8.80 -11.10 7.04
N LEU A 60 9.61 -11.38 6.01
CA LEU A 60 9.35 -12.46 5.05
C LEU A 60 9.15 -13.84 5.71
N GLN A 61 9.78 -14.09 6.87
CA GLN A 61 9.79 -15.40 7.53
C GLN A 61 9.13 -15.39 8.90
N GLU A 62 9.41 -14.36 9.71
CA GLU A 62 8.96 -14.30 11.10
C GLU A 62 8.79 -12.86 11.60
N ALA A 63 8.14 -12.69 12.74
CA ALA A 63 8.04 -11.40 13.41
C ALA A 63 9.41 -10.97 13.95
N VAL A 64 9.82 -9.75 13.62
CA VAL A 64 11.07 -9.14 14.08
C VAL A 64 10.81 -8.03 15.07
N LYS A 65 11.64 -7.93 16.11
CA LYS A 65 11.56 -6.89 17.14
C LYS A 65 12.84 -6.05 17.13
N LEU A 66 12.75 -4.78 16.76
CA LEU A 66 13.92 -3.90 16.64
C LEU A 66 13.66 -2.51 17.23
N PRO A 67 14.65 -1.91 17.94
CA PRO A 67 14.56 -0.52 18.37
C PRO A 67 14.62 0.40 17.15
N VAL A 68 13.65 1.32 17.05
CA VAL A 68 13.57 2.30 15.95
C VAL A 68 13.87 3.72 16.41
N ALA A 69 13.70 4.03 17.70
CA ALA A 69 14.02 5.35 18.25
C ALA A 69 14.63 5.25 19.64
N VAL A 70 15.65 6.07 19.88
CA VAL A 70 16.28 6.27 21.19
C VAL A 70 16.33 7.77 21.47
N LEU A 71 15.63 8.22 22.50
CA LEU A 71 15.40 9.62 22.80
C LEU A 71 15.74 9.93 24.26
N LYS A 72 16.27 11.13 24.52
CA LYS A 72 16.63 11.60 25.85
C LYS A 72 16.59 13.13 25.91
N VAL A 73 16.01 13.67 26.97
CA VAL A 73 15.98 15.11 27.22
C VAL A 73 17.42 15.66 27.30
N GLY A 74 17.69 16.72 26.52
CA GLY A 74 19.01 17.37 26.48
C GLY A 74 19.99 16.79 25.46
N GLU A 75 19.66 15.64 24.84
CA GLU A 75 20.51 14.98 23.85
C GLU A 75 19.77 14.83 22.51
N SER A 76 18.69 14.04 22.49
CA SER A 76 17.88 13.80 21.30
C SER A 76 16.40 13.79 21.68
N ARG A 77 15.69 14.86 21.31
CA ARG A 77 14.25 14.99 21.57
C ARG A 77 13.38 14.52 20.42
N HIS A 78 13.94 14.34 19.23
CA HIS A 78 13.19 13.88 18.07
C HIS A 78 14.09 13.10 17.13
N VAL A 79 13.49 12.18 16.39
CA VAL A 79 14.15 11.47 15.28
C VAL A 79 13.16 11.30 14.15
N ARG A 80 13.63 11.57 12.93
CA ARG A 80 12.91 11.26 11.70
C ARG A 80 13.12 9.79 11.37
N LEU A 81 12.02 9.06 11.20
CA LEU A 81 12.04 7.61 10.95
C LEU A 81 11.80 7.30 9.47
N ASP A 82 10.73 7.87 8.89
CA ASP A 82 10.28 7.56 7.52
C ASP A 82 10.25 6.04 7.24
N ILE A 83 9.59 5.28 8.12
CA ILE A 83 9.42 3.83 7.99
C ILE A 83 8.01 3.54 7.49
N GLU A 84 7.89 2.66 6.50
CA GLU A 84 6.60 2.19 5.99
C GLU A 84 6.35 0.74 6.42
N PHE A 85 5.10 0.47 6.78
CA PHE A 85 4.60 -0.86 7.09
C PHE A 85 3.40 -1.16 6.18
N PRO A 86 3.61 -1.95 5.12
CA PRO A 86 2.52 -2.36 4.23
C PRO A 86 1.63 -3.42 4.88
N ASP A 87 2.15 -4.21 5.80
CA ASP A 87 1.45 -5.34 6.40
C ASP A 87 1.13 -5.08 7.88
N ALA A 88 -0.06 -5.49 8.30
CA ALA A 88 -0.48 -5.56 9.70
C ALA A 88 -0.24 -6.98 10.27
N PRO A 89 -0.16 -7.16 11.60
CA PRO A 89 -0.13 -6.13 12.63
C PRO A 89 1.26 -5.52 12.81
N VAL A 90 1.30 -4.27 13.28
CA VAL A 90 2.53 -3.59 13.71
C VAL A 90 2.36 -3.13 15.16
N THR A 91 3.26 -3.53 16.04
CA THR A 91 3.23 -3.14 17.45
C THR A 91 4.39 -2.22 17.80
N PHE A 92 4.07 -1.06 18.36
CA PHE A 92 5.05 -0.13 18.92
C PHE A 92 5.07 -0.27 20.43
N THR A 93 6.25 -0.36 21.03
CA THR A 93 6.40 -0.51 22.49
C THR A 93 7.49 0.41 23.03
N LEU A 94 7.18 1.14 24.10
CA LEU A 94 8.15 1.86 24.92
C LEU A 94 8.81 0.86 25.88
N VAL A 95 9.93 0.27 25.44
CA VAL A 95 10.64 -0.79 26.18
C VAL A 95 11.55 -0.25 27.29
N GLN A 96 11.87 1.04 27.23
CA GLN A 96 12.62 1.75 28.27
C GLN A 96 12.14 3.20 28.36
N GLY A 97 12.14 3.75 29.57
CA GLY A 97 11.73 5.13 29.85
C GLY A 97 10.26 5.25 30.22
N SER A 98 9.86 6.42 30.71
CA SER A 98 8.47 6.71 31.12
C SER A 98 7.68 7.53 30.10
N GLY A 99 8.34 7.99 29.03
CA GLY A 99 7.75 8.85 28.02
C GLY A 99 7.35 10.22 28.58
N PRO A 100 6.35 10.89 27.98
CA PRO A 100 5.61 10.45 26.80
C PRO A 100 6.46 10.52 25.53
N VAL A 101 6.32 9.54 24.64
CA VAL A 101 6.89 9.55 23.28
C VAL A 101 5.75 9.49 22.28
N HIS A 102 5.72 10.46 21.37
CA HIS A 102 4.72 10.56 20.32
C HIS A 102 5.29 9.99 19.01
N LEU A 103 4.63 8.97 18.45
CA LEU A 103 4.87 8.51 17.08
C LEU A 103 3.85 9.21 16.18
N ILE A 104 4.34 9.82 15.11
CA ILE A 104 3.55 10.64 14.20
C ILE A 104 3.75 10.13 12.78
N GLY A 105 2.66 10.03 12.04
CA GLY A 105 2.67 9.42 10.73
C GLY A 105 1.34 9.57 9.98
N HIS A 106 1.14 8.66 9.03
CA HIS A 106 -0.04 8.60 8.19
C HIS A 106 -0.54 7.15 8.08
N HIS A 107 -1.85 6.98 8.06
CA HIS A 107 -2.51 5.73 7.69
C HIS A 107 -3.12 5.93 6.31
N LEU A 108 -2.64 5.16 5.34
CA LEU A 108 -3.09 5.20 3.95
C LEU A 108 -4.06 4.05 3.72
N LEU A 109 -5.23 4.37 3.14
CA LEU A 109 -6.22 3.41 2.68
C LEU A 109 -6.19 3.33 1.16
N GLY A 110 -6.04 2.12 0.64
CA GLY A 110 -6.18 1.84 -0.80
C GLY A 110 -7.55 1.26 -1.16
N ALA A 111 -7.57 0.49 -2.24
CA ALA A 111 -8.79 -0.08 -2.81
C ALA A 111 -9.42 -1.14 -1.88
N LEU A 112 -10.73 -1.37 -2.08
CA LEU A 112 -11.42 -2.55 -1.56
C LEU A 112 -10.78 -3.79 -2.19
N LEU A 113 -10.54 -4.81 -1.37
CA LEU A 113 -9.95 -6.05 -1.85
C LEU A 113 -10.95 -6.93 -2.62
N GLU A 114 -12.26 -6.70 -2.45
CA GLU A 114 -13.36 -7.46 -3.07
C GLU A 114 -13.54 -7.20 -4.58
N GLU A 115 -12.95 -6.15 -5.16
CA GLU A 115 -13.09 -5.85 -6.60
C GLU A 115 -12.33 -6.83 -7.54
N PHE A 116 -11.67 -7.87 -7.00
CA PHE A 116 -10.92 -8.85 -7.80
C PHE A 116 -11.57 -10.23 -7.90
N GLU A 117 -12.59 -10.56 -7.09
CA GLU A 117 -13.27 -11.86 -7.20
C GLU A 117 -14.28 -11.90 -8.37
N ASP A 118 -14.89 -10.77 -8.73
CA ASP A 118 -15.87 -10.69 -9.84
C ASP A 118 -15.22 -10.73 -11.25
N MET A 119 -13.90 -10.69 -11.37
CA MET A 119 -13.22 -10.76 -12.69
C MET A 119 -12.92 -12.19 -13.16
N GLU A 120 -13.03 -13.19 -12.29
CA GLU A 120 -12.93 -14.60 -12.71
C GLU A 120 -14.29 -15.12 -13.23
N GLU A 121 -15.42 -14.58 -12.75
CA GLU A 121 -16.76 -15.00 -13.18
C GLU A 121 -17.16 -14.42 -14.55
N MET A 122 -16.57 -13.28 -14.97
CA MET A 122 -16.79 -12.69 -16.29
C MET A 122 -16.01 -13.39 -17.44
N GLU A 123 -15.03 -14.24 -17.13
CA GLU A 123 -14.29 -14.99 -18.16
C GLU A 123 -15.05 -16.27 -18.59
N GLU A 124 -15.92 -16.83 -17.73
CA GLU A 124 -16.75 -17.99 -18.06
C GLU A 124 -17.94 -17.66 -18.98
N GLU A 125 -18.51 -16.44 -18.92
CA GLU A 125 -19.64 -16.05 -19.80
C GLU A 125 -19.21 -15.79 -21.26
N MET A 126 -17.91 -15.65 -21.54
CA MET A 126 -17.39 -15.42 -22.91
C MET A 126 -17.04 -16.72 -23.66
N LEU A 127 -17.17 -17.88 -23.01
CA LEU A 127 -16.84 -19.20 -23.59
C LEU A 127 -18.06 -20.02 -24.06
N ASP A 128 -19.29 -19.54 -23.84
CA ASP A 128 -20.53 -20.28 -24.15
C ASP A 128 -21.20 -19.87 -25.49
N GLU A 129 -20.55 -19.02 -26.31
CA GLU A 129 -21.08 -18.59 -27.63
C GLU A 129 -20.46 -19.29 -28.86
N GLU A 130 -19.58 -20.29 -28.70
CA GLU A 130 -18.91 -20.96 -29.83
C GLU A 130 -19.14 -22.49 -29.95
N GLU A 131 -20.34 -23.03 -29.72
CA GLU A 131 -20.68 -24.36 -30.30
C GLU A 131 -22.14 -24.46 -30.78
N GLY A 132 -22.34 -24.39 -32.10
CA GLY A 132 -23.66 -24.46 -32.73
C GLY A 132 -23.68 -24.65 -34.26
N ASP A 133 -22.95 -25.66 -34.73
CA ASP A 133 -23.21 -26.54 -35.91
C ASP A 133 -23.96 -26.00 -37.16
N ASP A 134 -23.17 -25.83 -38.22
CA ASP A 134 -23.36 -26.21 -39.63
C ASP A 134 -24.78 -26.51 -40.19
N SER A 135 -25.23 -25.75 -41.21
CA SER A 135 -25.84 -26.33 -42.43
C SER A 135 -26.15 -25.30 -43.54
N GLN A 136 -25.61 -25.64 -44.72
CA GLN A 136 -25.78 -25.11 -46.08
C GLN A 136 -27.13 -24.46 -46.43
N PHE A 137 -27.13 -23.44 -47.32
CA PHE A 137 -27.82 -23.48 -48.64
C PHE A 137 -27.56 -22.18 -49.48
N LYS A 138 -26.88 -22.39 -50.61
CA LYS A 138 -26.99 -21.74 -51.95
C LYS A 138 -26.53 -20.29 -52.23
N GLU A 139 -25.51 -20.25 -53.11
CA GLU A 139 -25.35 -19.42 -54.33
C GLU A 139 -26.34 -18.28 -54.58
N ASP A 140 -25.80 -17.07 -54.79
CA ASP A 140 -26.02 -16.37 -56.05
C ASP A 140 -24.88 -15.39 -56.38
N GLU A 141 -24.35 -15.52 -57.59
CA GLU A 141 -23.39 -14.61 -58.22
C GLU A 141 -23.99 -13.21 -58.41
N ASN A 142 -23.27 -12.14 -58.02
CA ASN A 142 -23.13 -11.03 -58.98
C ASN A 142 -21.86 -10.18 -58.78
N LYS A 143 -21.08 -10.14 -59.86
CA LYS A 143 -19.90 -9.29 -60.10
C LYS A 143 -20.27 -7.80 -60.02
N ARG A 144 -19.34 -6.95 -59.52
CA ARG A 144 -18.70 -5.86 -60.29
C ARG A 144 -17.68 -5.02 -59.48
N LYS A 145 -16.40 -5.35 -59.74
CA LYS A 145 -15.23 -4.49 -60.07
C LYS A 145 -15.14 -3.04 -59.55
N GLY A 146 -13.97 -2.73 -58.97
CA GLY A 146 -13.31 -1.41 -59.00
C GLY A 146 -12.29 -1.25 -57.87
N ALA A 147 -11.09 -1.84 -57.94
CA ALA A 147 -9.86 -1.27 -58.52
C ALA A 147 -9.33 0.02 -57.84
N GLY A 148 -8.18 -0.08 -57.14
CA GLY A 148 -7.31 1.09 -56.95
C GLY A 148 -6.25 1.05 -55.82
N LYS A 149 -5.05 0.53 -56.14
CA LYS A 149 -3.68 0.98 -55.73
C LYS A 149 -3.37 1.26 -54.24
N ARG A 150 -2.55 0.47 -53.53
CA ARG A 150 -1.06 0.43 -53.50
C ARG A 150 -0.35 1.80 -53.58
N LYS A 151 0.22 2.29 -52.46
CA LYS A 151 1.66 2.20 -52.09
C LYS A 151 1.95 2.90 -50.74
N PRO A 152 2.94 2.41 -49.96
CA PRO A 152 3.54 3.12 -48.82
C PRO A 152 4.69 4.03 -49.31
N ASN A 153 5.05 5.06 -48.54
CA ASN A 153 6.27 5.84 -48.77
C ASN A 153 7.06 6.00 -47.47
N GLU A 154 8.33 5.64 -47.56
CA GLU A 154 9.42 5.83 -46.61
C GLU A 154 9.97 7.26 -46.66
N ASP A 155 10.76 7.57 -45.62
CA ASP A 155 11.89 8.52 -45.49
C ASP A 155 11.67 10.04 -45.66
N GLU A 156 12.05 10.81 -44.63
CA GLU A 156 13.34 11.52 -44.66
C GLU A 156 13.66 12.17 -43.30
N ASP A 157 14.87 11.83 -42.81
CA ASP A 157 15.63 12.54 -41.79
C ASP A 157 15.75 14.04 -42.10
N ASN A 158 15.77 14.86 -41.05
CA ASN A 158 16.43 16.16 -41.11
C ASN A 158 17.16 16.43 -39.79
N GLU A 159 18.40 15.94 -39.71
CA GLU A 159 19.46 16.66 -39.00
C GLU A 159 19.70 17.99 -39.72
N GLU A 160 19.72 19.11 -39.01
CA GLU A 160 20.92 19.96 -38.92
C GLU A 160 20.66 21.16 -37.99
N ARG A 161 21.51 21.19 -36.96
CA ARG A 161 22.27 22.37 -36.46
C ARG A 161 21.53 23.54 -35.83
#